data_AF-A0A497G5A2-F1
#
_entry.id   AF-A0A497G5A2-F1
#
_cell.length_a   1.000
_cell.length_b   1.000
_cell.length_c   1.000
_cell.angle_alpha   90.00
_cell.angle_beta   90.00
_cell.angle_gamma   90.00
#
_symmetry.space_group_name_H-M   'P 1'
#
loop_
_entity.id
_entity.type
_entity.pdbx_description
1 polymer ?
#
loop_
_entity_poly.entity_id
_entity_poly.type
_entity_poly.pdbx_seq_one_letter_code
_entity_poly.pdbx_strand_id
1 'polypeptide(L)'
;MSERMAKLLILGPSYRRNPSPDPLPAIERYDGLFYRIVRKYVDKLREKDVDVITITEDLDMIAPETKISYKPPVGDRWRSLPLMEKDPVKVYRR
;
A
#
# COMPACT_ATOMS: atom_id res chain seq x y z
N MET A 1 15.95 -18.98 -24.66
CA MET A 1 15.10 -18.09 -23.85
C MET A 1 15.66 -18.09 -22.43
N SER A 2 16.21 -16.97 -21.97
CA SER A 2 16.56 -16.81 -20.55
C SER A 2 15.26 -16.67 -19.77
N GLU A 3 15.07 -17.43 -18.68
CA GLU A 3 14.01 -17.16 -17.71
C GLU A 3 14.20 -15.73 -17.18
N ARG A 4 13.19 -14.87 -17.37
CA ARG A 4 13.14 -13.56 -16.73
C ARG A 4 12.51 -13.76 -15.35
N MET A 5 13.28 -13.53 -14.30
CA MET A 5 12.75 -13.48 -12.94
C MET A 5 11.88 -12.24 -12.79
N ALA A 6 10.56 -12.43 -12.61
CA ALA A 6 9.65 -11.36 -12.28
C ALA A 6 10.07 -10.71 -10.95
N LYS A 7 10.16 -9.38 -10.92
CA LYS A 7 10.49 -8.61 -9.71
C LYS A 7 9.27 -7.81 -9.29
N LEU A 8 8.88 -7.95 -8.04
CA LEU A 8 7.71 -7.27 -7.49
C LEU A 8 8.11 -6.47 -6.25
N LEU A 9 7.72 -5.19 -6.23
CA LEU A 9 7.75 -4.33 -5.07
C LEU A 9 6.34 -4.21 -4.51
N ILE A 10 6.15 -4.69 -3.27
CA ILE A 10 4.88 -4.59 -2.56
C ILE A 10 4.96 -3.46 -1.54
N LEU A 11 4.07 -2.48 -1.69
CA LEU A 11 3.92 -1.39 -0.73
C LEU A 11 2.75 -1.69 0.20
N GLY A 12 3.03 -1.83 1.48
CA GLY A 12 1.98 -1.81 2.49
C GLY A 12 1.32 -0.43 2.59
N PRO A 13 0.13 -0.32 3.17
CA PRO A 13 -0.55 0.96 3.35
C PRO A 13 0.24 1.89 4.29
N SER A 14 -0.04 3.19 4.22
CA SER A 14 0.61 4.22 5.06
C SER A 14 -0.39 4.91 5.97
N TYR A 15 0.04 5.23 7.19
CA TYR A 15 -0.71 6.10 8.11
C TYR A 15 -0.86 7.52 7.53
N ARG A 16 0.22 8.07 6.96
CA ARG A 16 0.17 9.37 6.26
C ARG A 16 -0.53 9.18 4.93
N ARG A 17 -1.54 10.01 4.68
CA ARG A 17 -2.42 9.98 3.50
C ARG A 17 -2.63 11.39 2.96
N ASN A 18 -2.82 11.49 1.66
CA ASN A 18 -3.28 12.72 1.02
C ASN A 18 -4.77 12.93 1.37
N PRO A 19 -5.16 14.03 2.05
CA PRO A 19 -6.53 14.27 2.53
C PRO A 19 -7.48 14.79 1.45
N SER A 20 -7.05 14.90 0.19
CA SER A 20 -7.93 15.29 -0.91
C SER A 20 -9.20 14.43 -0.92
N PRO A 21 -10.41 15.03 -1.03
CA PRO A 21 -11.66 14.27 -1.06
C PRO A 21 -11.82 13.47 -2.36
N ASP A 22 -11.15 13.87 -3.43
CA ASP A 22 -11.24 13.21 -4.74
C ASP A 22 -10.58 11.84 -4.71
N PRO A 23 -11.10 10.83 -5.44
CA PRO A 23 -10.40 9.57 -5.64
C PRO A 23 -9.02 9.79 -6.28
N LEU A 24 -7.97 9.29 -5.63
CA LEU A 24 -6.57 9.44 -6.06
C LEU A 24 -5.97 8.07 -6.37
N PRO A 25 -5.02 7.98 -7.31
CA PRO A 25 -4.19 6.80 -7.48
C PRO A 25 -3.63 6.32 -6.14
N ALA A 26 -3.55 5.01 -5.91
CA ALA A 26 -3.03 4.44 -4.66
C ALA A 26 -1.64 4.97 -4.30
N ILE A 27 -0.77 5.16 -5.31
CA ILE A 27 0.58 5.72 -5.16
C ILE A 27 0.61 7.21 -4.74
N GLU A 28 -0.51 7.91 -4.90
CA GLU A 28 -0.72 9.31 -4.49
C GLU A 28 -1.55 9.43 -3.20
N ARG A 29 -2.49 8.50 -2.98
CA ARG A 29 -3.33 8.47 -1.78
C ARG A 29 -2.50 8.25 -0.53
N TYR A 30 -1.61 7.28 -0.55
CA TYR A 30 -0.68 7.06 0.55
C TYR A 30 0.52 7.99 0.39
N ASP A 31 0.90 8.69 1.47
CA ASP A 31 1.93 9.72 1.45
C ASP A 31 3.03 9.48 2.49
N GLY A 32 3.27 8.20 2.78
CA GLY A 32 4.43 7.76 3.57
C GLY A 32 5.75 7.94 2.82
N LEU A 33 6.87 7.85 3.53
CA LEU A 33 8.21 8.00 2.96
C LEU A 33 8.44 7.10 1.74
N PHE A 34 8.08 5.82 1.84
CA PHE A 34 8.24 4.86 0.74
C PHE A 34 7.39 5.21 -0.47
N TYR A 35 6.14 5.65 -0.28
CA TYR A 35 5.29 6.10 -1.39
C TYR A 35 5.88 7.30 -2.11
N ARG A 36 6.41 8.28 -1.37
CA ARG A 36 7.07 9.46 -1.98
C ARG A 36 8.29 9.06 -2.81
N ILE A 37 9.10 8.11 -2.32
CA ILE A 37 10.27 7.60 -3.04
C ILE A 37 9.81 6.85 -4.29
N VAL A 38 8.89 5.90 -4.17
CA VAL A 38 8.42 5.08 -5.29
C VAL A 38 7.74 5.94 -6.35
N ARG A 39 6.87 6.88 -5.95
CA ARG A 39 6.22 7.85 -6.86
C ARG A 39 7.25 8.65 -7.65
N LYS A 40 8.34 9.09 -7.02
CA LYS A 40 9.42 9.85 -7.67
C LYS A 40 10.23 9.02 -8.68
N TYR A 41 10.31 7.71 -8.49
CA TYR A 41 11.18 6.83 -9.27
C TYR A 41 10.43 5.69 -10.00
N VAL A 42 9.12 5.83 -10.21
CA VAL A 42 8.28 4.78 -10.79
C VAL A 42 8.73 4.39 -12.20
N ASP A 43 9.17 5.36 -13.01
CA ASP A 43 9.67 5.07 -14.36
C ASP A 43 10.99 4.28 -14.33
N LYS A 44 11.85 4.54 -13.34
CA LYS A 44 13.08 3.74 -13.13
C LYS A 44 12.80 2.32 -12.67
N LEU A 45 11.68 2.09 -11.98
CA LEU A 45 11.24 0.74 -11.62
C LEU A 45 10.76 -0.02 -12.86
N ARG A 46 9.99 0.65 -13.72
CA ARG A 46 9.55 0.11 -15.02
C ARG A 46 10.75 -0.24 -15.92
N GLU A 47 11.75 0.63 -16.03
CA GLU A 47 12.99 0.35 -16.77
C GLU A 47 13.75 -0.89 -16.26
N LYS A 48 13.58 -1.22 -14.98
CA LYS A 48 14.22 -2.37 -14.32
C LYS A 48 13.35 -3.64 -14.31
N ASP A 49 12.20 -3.61 -15.00
CA ASP A 49 11.22 -4.70 -15.03
C ASP A 49 10.73 -5.06 -13.62
N VAL A 50 10.44 -4.03 -12.81
CA VAL A 50 9.91 -4.16 -11.45
C VAL A 50 8.46 -3.69 -11.41
N ASP A 51 7.56 -4.63 -11.16
CA ASP A 51 6.16 -4.33 -10.91
C ASP A 51 5.97 -3.73 -9.52
N VAL A 52 4.97 -2.87 -9.37
CA VAL A 52 4.60 -2.26 -8.09
C VAL A 52 3.16 -2.62 -7.79
N ILE A 53 2.90 -3.12 -6.59
CA ILE A 53 1.55 -3.38 -6.09
C ILE A 53 1.42 -2.72 -4.71
N THR A 54 0.25 -2.15 -4.45
CA THR A 54 -0.11 -1.63 -3.13
C THR A 54 -1.04 -2.62 -2.43
N ILE A 55 -0.74 -2.95 -1.18
CA ILE A 55 -1.68 -3.60 -0.26
C ILE A 55 -2.45 -2.49 0.46
N THR A 56 -3.77 -2.54 0.47
CA THR A 56 -4.63 -1.58 1.18
C THR A 56 -4.79 -1.95 2.66
N GLU A 57 -5.37 -1.05 3.47
CA GLU A 57 -5.80 -1.40 4.85
C GLU A 57 -6.83 -2.53 4.91
N ASP A 58 -7.57 -2.77 3.83
CA ASP A 58 -8.60 -3.82 3.74
C ASP A 58 -8.01 -5.14 3.17
N LEU A 59 -6.69 -5.20 3.03
CA LEU A 59 -5.89 -6.31 2.50
C LEU A 59 -6.11 -6.61 1.01
N ASP A 60 -6.59 -5.63 0.25
CA ASP A 60 -6.70 -5.73 -1.20
C ASP A 60 -5.35 -5.44 -1.86
N MET A 61 -5.04 -6.13 -2.95
CA MET A 61 -3.85 -5.89 -3.78
C MET A 61 -4.24 -5.11 -5.03
N ILE A 62 -3.78 -3.87 -5.14
CA ILE A 62 -4.15 -2.94 -6.21
C ILE A 62 -2.93 -2.37 -6.93
N ALA A 63 -3.13 -2.00 -8.21
CA ALA A 63 -2.11 -1.31 -8.99
C ALA A 63 -1.91 0.14 -8.49
N PRO A 64 -0.72 0.73 -8.68
CA PRO A 64 -0.42 2.08 -8.18
C PRO A 64 -1.33 3.16 -8.77
N GLU A 65 -1.80 2.97 -10.00
CA GLU A 65 -2.73 3.84 -10.73
C GLU A 65 -4.21 3.67 -10.32
N THR A 66 -4.55 2.61 -9.59
CA THR A 66 -5.93 2.37 -9.15
C THR A 66 -6.39 3.51 -8.26
N LYS A 67 -7.46 4.20 -8.67
CA LYS A 67 -8.03 5.31 -7.91
C LYS A 67 -8.80 4.77 -6.69
N ILE A 68 -8.44 5.27 -5.51
CA ILE A 68 -9.07 4.92 -4.25
C ILE A 68 -9.59 6.17 -3.53
N SER A 69 -10.78 6.04 -2.94
CA SER A 69 -11.39 7.07 -2.10
C SER A 69 -10.55 7.35 -0.86
N TYR A 70 -10.70 8.54 -0.28
CA TYR A 70 -10.09 8.84 1.01
C TYR A 70 -10.76 8.01 2.11
N LYS A 71 -9.95 7.28 2.86
CA LYS A 71 -10.34 6.68 4.14
C LYS A 71 -9.40 7.26 5.20
N PRO A 72 -9.87 7.67 6.38
CA PRO A 72 -8.98 8.08 7.46
C PRO A 72 -8.18 6.87 7.95
N PRO A 73 -6.90 7.05 8.37
CA PRO A 73 -6.17 5.98 9.04
C PRO A 73 -6.87 5.62 10.36
N VAL A 74 -6.87 4.34 10.72
CA VAL A 74 -7.49 3.86 11.96
C VAL A 74 -6.45 3.78 13.08
N GLY A 75 -6.81 4.27 14.27
CA GLY A 75 -5.97 4.31 15.46
C GLY A 75 -4.97 5.47 15.48
N ASP A 76 -4.25 5.62 16.58
CA ASP A 76 -3.27 6.72 16.76
C ASP A 76 -1.92 6.41 16.10
N ARG A 77 -1.65 5.13 15.84
CA ARG A 77 -0.44 4.61 15.17
C ARG A 77 -0.81 3.35 14.37
N TRP A 78 -0.07 3.06 13.31
CA TRP A 78 -0.25 1.84 12.49
C TRP A 78 -0.25 0.53 13.30
N ARG A 79 0.38 0.54 14.48
CA ARG A 79 0.53 -0.62 15.36
C ARG A 79 -0.74 -0.98 16.16
N SER A 80 -1.79 -0.16 16.11
CA SER A 80 -3.04 -0.35 16.86
C SER A 80 -4.25 -0.46 15.92
N LEU A 81 -4.16 -1.31 14.89
CA LEU A 81 -5.36 -1.66 14.14
C LEU A 81 -6.32 -2.41 15.08
N PRO A 82 -7.60 -2.00 15.17
CA PRO A 82 -8.62 -2.83 15.79
C PRO A 82 -8.73 -4.13 15.01
N LEU A 83 -9.09 -5.21 15.71
CA LEU A 83 -9.28 -6.51 15.08
C LEU A 83 -10.30 -6.38 13.95
N MET A 84 -9.92 -6.81 12.74
CA MET A 84 -10.84 -6.90 11.61
C MET A 84 -11.65 -8.20 11.70
N GLU A 85 -12.82 -8.24 11.05
CA GLU A 85 -13.70 -9.41 11.04
C GLU A 85 -13.00 -10.68 10.49
N LYS A 86 -11.96 -10.50 9.67
CA LYS A 86 -11.14 -11.58 9.10
C LYS A 86 -9.93 -11.96 9.97
N ASP A 87 -9.68 -11.25 11.08
CA ASP A 87 -8.52 -11.54 11.92
C ASP A 87 -8.76 -12.84 12.72
N PRO A 88 -7.78 -13.74 12.78
CA PRO A 88 -7.88 -14.91 13.65
C PRO A 88 -8.02 -14.45 15.10
N VAL A 89 -8.96 -15.07 15.83
CA VAL A 89 -9.19 -14.78 17.25
C VAL A 89 -7.87 -14.88 18.00
N LYS A 90 -7.44 -13.78 18.62
CA LYS A 90 -6.21 -13.74 19.43
C LYS A 90 -6.33 -14.77 20.57
N VAL A 91 -5.62 -15.88 20.45
CA VAL A 91 -5.44 -16.82 21.56
C VAL A 91 -4.41 -16.22 22.50
N TYR A 92 -4.86 -15.61 23.61
CA TYR A 92 -3.97 -15.23 24.70
C TYR A 92 -3.43 -16.50 25.36
N ARG A 93 -2.17 -16.85 25.11
CA ARG A 93 -1.45 -17.79 25.99
C ARG A 93 -1.02 -17.01 27.24
N ARG A 94 -1.45 -17.52 28.39
CA ARG A 94 -1.01 -17.07 29.73
C ARG A 94 0.48 -17.34 29.92
#